data_AF-A0A413RP65-F1
#
_entry.id   AF-A0A413RP65-F1
#
_cell.length_a   1.000
_cell.length_b   1.000
_cell.length_c   1.000
_cell.angle_alpha   90.00
_cell.angle_beta   90.00
_cell.angle_gamma   90.00
#
_symmetry.space_group_name_H-M   'P 1'
#
loop_
_entity.id
_entity.type
_entity.pdbx_description
1 polymer ?
#
loop_
_entity_poly.entity_id
_entity_poly.type
_entity_poly.pdbx_seq_one_letter_code
_entity_poly.pdbx_strand_id
1 'polypeptide(L)'
;MSFQAYLDTIEDKTGKTPRQLVDEARGRGFDSPSVKAGEIVQWLATDYGLGRGHAMALVHVIKKGPTISSKHVGTDGVHRDESETLWLDGKAARAQPLDGPLGGA
;
A
#
# COMPACT_ATOMS: atom_id res chain seq x y z
N MET A 1 -1.50 -3.16 15.38
CA MET A 1 -0.65 -2.50 14.37
C MET A 1 -1.55 -2.08 13.23
N SER A 2 -1.29 -0.91 12.66
CA SER A 2 -2.11 -0.29 11.63
C SER A 2 -1.70 -0.80 10.24
N PHE A 3 -2.60 -0.74 9.26
CA PHE A 3 -2.29 -1.10 7.87
C PHE A 3 -1.19 -0.17 7.31
N GLN A 4 -1.19 1.10 7.72
CA GLN A 4 -0.14 2.04 7.34
C GLN A 4 1.26 1.58 7.79
N ALA A 5 1.41 1.00 8.98
CA ALA A 5 2.72 0.52 9.46
C ALA A 5 3.29 -0.60 8.55
N TYR A 6 2.42 -1.42 7.96
CA TYR A 6 2.85 -2.40 6.95
C TYR A 6 3.34 -1.73 5.68
N LEU A 7 2.65 -0.69 5.20
CA LEU A 7 3.05 0.06 4.00
C LEU A 7 4.38 0.78 4.20
N ASP A 8 4.57 1.44 5.35
CA ASP A 8 5.83 2.11 5.70
C ASP A 8 6.98 1.09 5.73
N THR A 9 6.76 -0.10 6.31
CA THR A 9 7.76 -1.18 6.33
C THR A 9 8.05 -1.74 4.94
N ILE A 10 7.05 -1.78 4.05
CA ILE A 10 7.24 -2.19 2.65
C ILE A 10 8.13 -1.16 1.93
N GLU A 11 7.88 0.13 2.12
CA GLU A 11 8.73 1.19 1.56
C GLU A 11 10.17 1.08 2.06
N ASP A 12 10.36 0.92 3.38
CA ASP A 12 11.69 0.77 3.98
C ASP A 12 12.46 -0.46 3.42
N LYS A 13 11.74 -1.54 3.08
CA LYS A 13 12.35 -2.77 2.53
C LYS A 13 12.61 -2.72 1.04
N THR A 14 11.67 -2.15 0.29
CA THR A 14 11.70 -2.15 -1.18
C THR A 14 12.38 -0.91 -1.75
N GLY A 15 12.56 0.14 -0.95
CA GLY A 15 13.00 1.46 -1.39
C GLY A 15 12.02 2.16 -2.31
N LYS A 16 10.79 1.65 -2.45
CA LYS A 16 9.74 2.16 -3.33
C LYS A 16 8.48 2.49 -2.55
N THR A 17 7.79 3.55 -2.96
CA THR A 17 6.51 3.87 -2.34
C THR A 17 5.47 2.80 -2.70
N PRO A 18 4.47 2.57 -1.83
CA PRO A 18 3.38 1.66 -2.14
C PRO A 18 2.70 1.96 -3.48
N ARG A 19 2.55 3.24 -3.85
CA ARG A 19 1.99 3.66 -5.15
C ARG A 19 2.85 3.19 -6.32
N GLN A 20 4.18 3.36 -6.24
CA GLN A 20 5.10 2.89 -7.29
C GLN A 20 5.01 1.38 -7.50
N LEU A 21 4.93 0.60 -6.42
CA LEU A 21 4.79 -0.85 -6.51
C LEU A 21 3.44 -1.25 -7.12
N VAL A 22 2.36 -0.54 -6.79
CA VAL A 22 1.03 -0.76 -7.40
C VAL A 22 1.04 -0.45 -8.89
N ASP A 23 1.65 0.66 -9.30
CA ASP A 23 1.76 1.05 -10.71
C ASP A 23 2.61 0.05 -11.49
N GLU A 24 3.69 -0.47 -10.90
CA GLU A 24 4.50 -1.52 -11.52
C GLU A 24 3.72 -2.84 -11.63
N ALA A 25 2.95 -3.20 -10.61
CA ALA A 25 2.08 -4.37 -10.65
C ALA A 25 1.03 -4.27 -11.76
N ARG A 26 0.41 -3.09 -11.94
CA ARG A 26 -0.51 -2.80 -13.04
C ARG A 26 0.18 -2.87 -14.40
N GLY A 27 1.37 -2.31 -14.53
CA GLY A 27 2.18 -2.43 -15.76
C GLY A 27 2.50 -3.88 -16.13
N ARG A 28 2.57 -4.78 -15.14
CA ARG A 28 2.74 -6.23 -15.31
C ARG A 28 1.41 -7.00 -15.50
N GLY A 29 0.26 -6.33 -15.37
CA GLY A 29 -1.08 -6.93 -15.47
C GLY A 29 -1.54 -7.68 -14.22
N PHE A 30 -0.92 -7.43 -13.06
CA PHE A 30 -1.26 -8.09 -11.78
C PHE A 30 -2.54 -7.58 -11.12
N ASP A 31 -3.10 -6.48 -11.62
CA ASP A 31 -4.43 -5.99 -11.24
C ASP A 31 -5.57 -6.81 -11.86
N SER A 32 -5.25 -7.68 -12.84
CA SER A 32 -6.23 -8.58 -13.44
C SER A 32 -6.83 -9.56 -12.42
N PRO A 33 -8.16 -9.77 -12.42
CA PRO A 33 -8.81 -10.72 -11.50
C PRO A 33 -8.30 -12.16 -11.67
N SER A 34 -7.79 -12.50 -12.85
CA SER A 34 -7.22 -13.82 -13.18
C SER A 34 -5.88 -14.08 -12.50
N VAL A 35 -5.16 -13.03 -12.08
CA VAL A 35 -3.85 -13.17 -11.44
C VAL A 35 -4.03 -13.60 -9.99
N LYS A 36 -3.31 -14.66 -9.61
CA LYS A 36 -3.36 -15.19 -8.24
C LYS A 36 -2.53 -14.32 -7.31
N ALA A 37 -3.02 -14.16 -6.07
CA ALA A 37 -2.27 -13.48 -5.01
C ALA A 37 -0.86 -14.05 -4.83
N GLY A 38 -0.70 -15.36 -4.98
CA GLY A 38 0.60 -16.03 -4.87
C GLY A 38 1.63 -15.58 -5.90
N GLU A 39 1.21 -15.24 -7.12
CA GLU A 39 2.13 -14.74 -8.17
C GLU A 39 2.67 -13.36 -7.82
N ILE A 40 1.81 -12.48 -7.31
CA ILE A 40 2.20 -11.15 -6.85
C ILE A 40 3.10 -11.24 -5.62
N VAL A 41 2.79 -12.13 -4.67
CA VAL A 41 3.65 -12.38 -3.51
C VAL A 41 5.01 -12.90 -3.93
N GLN A 42 5.04 -13.84 -4.89
CA GLN A 42 6.30 -14.40 -5.40
C GLN A 42 7.13 -13.31 -6.07
N TRP A 43 6.51 -12.47 -6.90
CA TRP A 43 7.17 -11.32 -7.51
C TRP A 43 7.75 -10.37 -6.45
N LEU A 44 6.97 -9.98 -5.45
CA LEU A 44 7.44 -9.09 -4.38
C LEU A 44 8.58 -9.69 -3.56
N ALA A 45 8.53 -11.01 -3.32
CA ALA A 45 9.60 -11.72 -2.65
C ALA A 45 10.87 -11.82 -3.51
N THR A 46 10.73 -12.07 -4.81
CA THR A 46 11.86 -12.25 -5.74
C THR A 46 12.54 -10.93 -6.10
N ASP A 47 11.76 -9.89 -6.45
CA ASP A 47 12.32 -8.61 -6.90
C ASP A 47 12.74 -7.72 -5.73
N TYR A 48 12.07 -7.85 -4.56
CA TYR A 48 12.25 -6.92 -3.44
C TYR A 48 12.55 -7.59 -2.09
N GLY A 49 12.68 -8.92 -2.04
CA GLY A 49 12.91 -9.63 -0.76
C GLY A 49 11.76 -9.50 0.23
N LEU A 50 10.55 -9.16 -0.23
CA LEU A 50 9.43 -8.86 0.65
C LEU A 50 8.82 -10.14 1.24
N GLY A 51 8.76 -10.21 2.57
CA GLY A 51 8.14 -11.35 3.26
C GLY A 51 6.63 -11.43 3.04
N ARG A 52 6.10 -12.66 3.05
CA ARG A 52 4.69 -12.98 2.73
C ARG A 52 3.65 -12.11 3.46
N GLY A 53 3.87 -11.79 4.75
CA GLY A 53 2.94 -10.95 5.53
C GLY A 53 2.80 -9.52 4.98
N HIS A 54 3.91 -8.92 4.56
CA HIS A 54 3.93 -7.58 3.98
C HIS A 54 3.43 -7.60 2.52
N ALA A 55 3.83 -8.64 1.77
CA ALA A 55 3.38 -8.80 0.39
C ALA A 55 1.85 -8.91 0.28
N MET A 56 1.19 -9.58 1.23
CA MET A 56 -0.27 -9.69 1.24
C MET A 56 -0.99 -8.35 1.43
N ALA A 57 -0.40 -7.41 2.17
CA ALA A 57 -0.95 -6.06 2.30
C ALA A 57 -0.93 -5.36 0.93
N LEU A 58 0.18 -5.45 0.19
CA LEU A 58 0.27 -4.84 -1.13
C LEU A 58 -0.65 -5.53 -2.16
N VAL A 59 -0.77 -6.86 -2.11
CA VAL A 59 -1.73 -7.62 -2.94
C VAL A 59 -3.14 -7.10 -2.76
N HIS A 60 -3.54 -6.80 -1.53
CA HIS A 60 -4.86 -6.22 -1.26
C HIS A 60 -5.02 -4.90 -2.01
N VAL A 61 -4.03 -4.01 -1.92
CA VAL A 61 -4.05 -2.69 -2.59
C VAL A 61 -4.06 -2.82 -4.11
N ILE A 62 -3.27 -3.74 -4.68
CA ILE A 62 -3.22 -3.99 -6.13
C ILE A 62 -4.56 -4.49 -6.66
N LYS A 63 -5.17 -5.46 -5.97
CA LYS A 63 -6.39 -6.12 -6.46
C LYS A 63 -7.69 -5.40 -6.09
N LYS A 64 -7.73 -4.70 -4.96
CA LYS A 64 -8.94 -4.04 -4.45
C LYS A 64 -8.86 -2.52 -4.48
N GLY A 65 -7.70 -1.96 -4.81
CA GLY A 65 -7.45 -0.53 -4.79
C GLY A 65 -6.99 -0.01 -3.42
N PRO A 66 -6.71 1.30 -3.32
CA PRO A 66 -6.28 1.98 -2.09
C PRO A 66 -7.37 2.03 -0.99
N THR A 67 -8.59 1.62 -1.31
CA THR A 67 -9.73 1.63 -0.41
C THR A 67 -9.74 0.36 0.44
N ILE A 68 -9.45 0.52 1.74
CA ILE A 68 -9.78 -0.51 2.72
C ILE A 68 -11.31 -0.52 2.79
N SER A 69 -11.95 -1.55 2.24
CA SER A 69 -13.41 -1.66 2.27
C SER A 69 -13.91 -1.42 3.70
N SER A 70 -14.91 -0.55 3.82
CA SER A 70 -15.62 -0.11 5.04
C SER A 70 -16.15 -1.23 5.95
N LYS A 71 -15.95 -2.51 5.61
CA LYS A 71 -16.20 -3.66 6.50
C LYS A 71 -15.12 -3.87 7.57
N HIS A 72 -13.99 -3.18 7.50
CA HIS A 72 -13.01 -3.11 8.60
C HIS A 72 -12.97 -1.75 9.30
N VAL A 73 -13.84 -0.82 8.90
CA VAL A 73 -14.05 0.45 9.60
C VAL A 73 -15.40 0.33 10.31
N GLY A 74 -15.37 -0.06 11.59
CA GLY A 74 -16.55 0.00 12.45
C GLY A 74 -17.20 -1.32 12.90
N THR A 75 -16.49 -2.45 12.95
CA THR A 75 -16.95 -3.63 13.72
C THR A 75 -15.91 -4.00 14.79
N ASP A 76 -16.20 -3.59 16.03
CA ASP A 76 -15.71 -4.10 17.33
C ASP A 76 -14.36 -4.86 17.34
N GLY A 77 -13.26 -4.13 17.12
CA GLY A 77 -11.92 -4.72 17.21
C GLY A 77 -10.84 -3.67 17.40
N VAL A 78 -9.90 -3.96 18.32
CA VAL A 78 -8.86 -3.09 18.92
C VAL A 78 -7.77 -2.60 17.93
N HIS A 79 -8.10 -2.48 16.65
CA HIS A 79 -7.17 -2.17 15.57
C HIS A 79 -7.75 -1.03 14.72
N ARG A 80 -7.72 0.20 15.25
CA ARG A 80 -8.13 1.38 14.49
C ARG A 80 -6.94 1.97 13.74
N ASP A 81 -7.04 2.06 12.42
CA ASP A 81 -6.28 3.01 11.60
C ASP A 81 -7.02 4.37 11.64
N GLU A 82 -6.29 5.49 11.74
CA GLU A 82 -6.86 6.84 11.94
C GLU A 82 -7.44 7.48 10.65
N SER A 83 -7.44 6.79 9.52
CA SER A 83 -8.01 7.29 8.26
C SER A 83 -8.44 6.16 7.31
N GLU A 84 -9.57 6.37 6.62
CA GLU A 84 -10.13 5.43 5.63
C GLU A 84 -9.31 5.35 4.33
N THR A 85 -8.38 6.30 4.14
CA THR A 85 -7.52 6.39 2.96
C THR A 85 -6.08 6.04 3.34
N LEU A 86 -5.54 5.00 2.70
CA LEU A 86 -4.14 4.61 2.85
C LEU A 86 -3.21 5.60 2.16
N TRP A 87 -2.15 6.01 2.87
CA TRP A 87 -1.14 6.87 2.29
C TRP A 87 -0.19 6.05 1.43
N LEU A 88 -0.38 6.10 0.11
CA LEU A 88 0.42 5.32 -0.85
C LEU A 88 1.61 6.10 -1.42
N ASP A 89 1.64 7.43 -1.25
CA ASP A 89 2.68 8.32 -1.77
C ASP A 89 4.00 8.28 -0.98
N GLY A 90 4.05 7.39 0.01
CA GLY A 90 5.22 7.12 0.84
C GLY A 90 5.32 8.01 2.08
N LYS A 91 6.16 7.58 3.01
CA LYS A 91 6.37 8.18 4.33
C LYS A 91 6.84 9.63 4.24
N ALA A 92 7.61 9.97 3.21
CA ALA A 92 8.11 11.33 2.98
C ALA A 92 7.00 12.33 2.59
N ALA A 93 5.97 11.88 1.86
CA ALA A 93 4.85 12.73 1.46
C ALA A 93 3.88 13.02 2.63
N ARG A 94 3.82 12.12 3.62
CA ARG A 94 2.95 12.23 4.80
C ARG A 94 3.33 13.38 5.75
N ALA A 95 4.54 13.91 5.63
CA ALA A 95 5.03 15.05 6.42
C ALA A 95 4.65 16.42 5.83
N GLN A 96 3.98 16.48 4.68
CA GLN A 96 3.41 17.73 4.18
C GLN A 96 1.96 17.85 4.66
N PRO A 97 1.66 18.77 5.59
CA PRO A 97 0.28 19.19 5.79
C PRO A 97 -0.23 19.73 4.46
N LEU A 98 -1.50 19.48 4.16
CA LEU A 98 -2.19 19.90 2.94
C LEU A 98 -2.39 21.43 2.86
N ASP A 99 -1.62 22.21 3.62
CA ASP A 99 -1.64 23.67 3.70
C ASP A 99 -0.24 24.22 3.41
N GLY A 100 0.14 24.15 2.13
CA GLY A 100 1.20 24.99 1.59
C GLY A 100 0.61 25.91 0.54
N PRO A 101 0.43 27.22 0.80
CA PRO A 101 0.12 28.15 -0.27
C PRO A 101 1.35 28.24 -1.18
N LEU A 102 1.18 27.75 -2.40
CA LEU A 102 1.74 28.24 -3.65
C LEU A 102 3.03 29.07 -3.50
N GLY A 103 4.17 28.43 -3.76
CA GLY A 103 5.32 29.15 -4.28
C GLY A 103 4.99 29.63 -5.70
N GLY A 104 5.01 30.94 -5.91
CA GLY A 104 4.84 31.55 -7.22
C GLY A 104 5.08 33.04 -7.19
N ALA A 105 6.35 33.43 -7.41
CA ALA A 105 6.88 34.70 -7.91
C ALA A 105 6.39 36.03 -7.29
#